data_AF-A0A494UZR1-F1
#
_entry.id   AF-A0A494UZR1-F1
#
_cell.length_a   1.000
_cell.length_b   1.000
_cell.length_c   1.000
_cell.angle_alpha   90.00
_cell.angle_beta   90.00
_cell.angle_gamma   90.00
#
_symmetry.space_group_name_H-M   'P 1'
#
loop_
_entity.id
_entity.type
_entity.pdbx_description
1 polymer ?
#
loop_
_entity_poly.entity_id
_entity_poly.type
_entity_poly.pdbx_seq_one_letter_code
_entity_poly.pdbx_strand_id
1 'polypeptide(L)' 'MAKVSISLDAELVVEVMVLAGVGSPQDAVEAVVRDYIARGHRTEARTELKDEALREVDAKPQEPQG' A
#
# COMPACT_ATOMS: atom_id res chain seq x y z
N MET A 1 -10.19 -8.19 19.87
CA MET A 1 -9.21 -7.42 19.07
C MET A 1 -8.38 -6.59 20.04
N ALA A 2 -7.05 -6.58 19.91
CA ALA A 2 -6.21 -5.72 20.74
C ALA A 2 -6.52 -4.24 20.44
N LYS A 3 -6.60 -3.40 21.47
CA LYS A 3 -6.87 -1.97 21.32
C LYS A 3 -5.55 -1.20 21.41
N VAL A 4 -5.38 -0.24 20.50
CA VAL A 4 -4.26 0.70 20.50
C VAL A 4 -4.85 2.10 20.65
N SER A 5 -4.28 2.90 21.54
CA SER A 5 -4.68 4.30 21.75
C SER A 5 -3.64 5.23 21.12
N ILE A 6 -4.09 6.13 20.26
CA ILE A 6 -3.26 7.16 19.63
C ILE A 6 -3.98 8.51 19.71
N SER A 7 -3.23 9.59 19.78
CA SER A 7 -3.76 10.95 19.63
C SER A 7 -3.47 11.44 18.22
N LEU A 8 -4.46 12.04 17.57
CA LEU A 8 -4.36 12.62 16.24
C LEU A 8 -4.95 14.03 16.26
N ASP A 9 -4.51 14.85 15.32
CA ASP A 9 -5.12 16.15 15.07
C ASP A 9 -6.56 15.96 14.56
N ALA A 10 -7.50 16.73 15.13
CA ALA A 10 -8.91 16.62 14.80
C ALA A 10 -9.20 17.10 13.37
N GLU A 11 -8.53 18.14 12.89
CA GLU A 11 -8.71 18.68 11.54
C GLU A 11 -8.30 17.64 10.51
N LEU A 12 -7.15 17.00 10.71
CA LEU A 12 -6.67 15.91 9.85
C LEU A 12 -7.69 14.77 9.74
N VAL A 13 -8.26 14.35 10.88
CA VAL A 13 -9.24 13.25 10.87
C VAL A 13 -10.52 13.66 10.17
N VAL A 14 -10.97 14.91 10.34
CA VAL A 14 -12.16 15.44 9.65
C VAL A 14 -11.95 15.48 8.14
N GLU A 15 -10.78 15.90 7.65
CA GLU A 15 -10.47 15.89 6.21
C GLU A 15 -10.59 14.47 5.62
N VAL A 16 -10.03 13.48 6.32
CA VAL A 16 -10.11 12.07 5.91
C VAL A 16 -11.57 11.57 5.95
N MET A 17 -12.33 11.94 6.97
CA MET A 17 -13.75 11.59 7.08
C MET A 17 -14.55 12.11 5.89
N VAL A 18 -14.33 13.37 5.49
CA VAL A 18 -14.96 13.97 4.31
C VAL A 18 -14.55 13.24 3.03
N LEU A 19 -13.25 12.98 2.85
CA LEU A 19 -12.74 12.29 1.67
C LEU A 19 -13.27 10.85 1.54
N ALA A 20 -13.40 10.14 2.66
CA ALA A 20 -13.89 8.76 2.71
C ALA A 20 -15.41 8.65 2.79
N GLY A 21 -16.13 9.76 3.03
CA GLY A 21 -17.59 9.76 3.19
C GLY A 21 -18.07 9.02 4.45
N VAL A 22 -17.28 9.04 5.53
CA VAL A 22 -17.59 8.34 6.79
C VAL A 22 -17.87 9.31 7.94
N GLY A 23 -18.75 8.89 8.87
CA GLY A 23 -19.17 9.72 10.02
C GLY A 23 -18.40 9.47 11.32
N SER A 24 -17.38 8.61 11.30
CA SER A 24 -16.64 8.18 12.49
C SER A 24 -15.13 8.40 12.31
N PRO A 25 -14.45 9.04 13.29
CA PRO A 25 -12.99 9.13 13.35
C PRO A 25 -12.29 7.77 13.27
N GLN A 26 -12.87 6.74 13.90
CA GLN A 26 -12.30 5.40 13.89
C GLN A 26 -12.34 4.81 12.47
N ASP A 27 -13.48 4.94 11.79
CA ASP A 27 -13.66 4.37 10.45
C ASP A 27 -12.75 5.07 9.44
N ALA A 28 -12.55 6.39 9.59
CA ALA A 28 -11.59 7.15 8.79
C ALA A 28 -10.16 6.62 8.94
N VAL A 29 -9.70 6.39 10.17
CA VAL A 29 -8.36 5.83 10.42
C VAL A 29 -8.27 4.39 9.90
N GLU A 30 -9.29 3.56 10.10
CA GLU A 30 -9.31 2.19 9.57
C GLU A 30 -9.24 2.16 8.04
N ALA A 31 -9.95 3.05 7.35
CA ALA A 31 -9.91 3.17 5.89
C ALA A 31 -8.49 3.51 5.41
N VAL A 32 -7.82 4.47 6.06
CA VAL A 32 -6.44 4.86 5.72
C VAL A 32 -5.46 3.73 5.96
N VAL A 33 -5.53 3.05 7.11
CA VAL A 33 -4.60 1.96 7.44
C VAL A 33 -4.78 0.79 6.46
N ARG A 34 -6.02 0.44 6.12
CA ARG A 34 -6.30 -0.63 5.14
C ARG A 34 -5.77 -0.27 3.76
N ASP A 35 -5.98 0.97 3.33
CA ASP A 35 -5.49 1.43 2.04
C ASP A 35 -3.95 1.54 2.01
N TYR A 36 -3.31 1.93 3.12
CA TYR A 36 -1.86 1.90 3.25
C TYR A 36 -1.29 0.47 3.11
N ILE A 37 -1.91 -0.51 3.78
CA ILE A 37 -1.52 -1.93 3.66
C ILE A 37 -1.74 -2.43 2.23
N ALA A 38 -2.89 -2.14 1.62
CA ALA A 38 -3.19 -2.53 0.24
C ALA A 38 -2.22 -1.89 -0.77
N ARG A 39 -1.81 -0.63 -0.53
CA ARG A 39 -0.76 0.04 -1.29
C ARG A 39 0.61 -0.62 -1.07
N GLY A 40 0.93 -1.01 0.16
CA GLY A 40 2.11 -1.79 0.50
C GLY A 40 2.17 -3.07 -0.30
N HIS A 41 1.12 -3.90 -0.24
CA HIS A 41 1.03 -5.13 -1.03
C HIS A 41 1.08 -4.89 -2.55
N ARG A 42 0.45 -3.80 -3.05
CA ARG A 42 0.56 -3.43 -4.47
C ARG A 42 1.98 -3.04 -4.86
N THR A 43 2.70 -2.37 -3.97
CA THR A 43 4.08 -1.93 -4.19
C THR A 43 5.06 -3.08 -4.08
N GLU A 44 4.86 -3.99 -3.13
CA GLU A 44 5.57 -5.27 -3.01
C GLU A 44 5.32 -6.11 -4.26
N ALA A 45 4.07 -6.36 -4.65
CA ALA A 45 3.75 -7.10 -5.87
C ALA A 45 4.36 -6.46 -7.13
N ARG A 46 4.36 -5.12 -7.24
CA ARG A 46 4.98 -4.42 -8.38
C ARG A 46 6.51 -4.47 -8.35
N THR A 47 7.12 -4.51 -7.17
CA THR A 47 8.58 -4.64 -7.01
C THR A 47 9.00 -6.09 -7.26
N GLU A 48 8.26 -7.06 -6.74
CA GLU A 48 8.44 -8.50 -6.98
C GLU A 48 8.25 -8.85 -8.45
N LEU A 49 7.21 -8.35 -9.14
CA LEU A 49 7.03 -8.54 -10.59
C LEU A 49 8.17 -7.91 -11.41
N LYS A 50 8.72 -6.78 -10.95
CA LYS A 50 9.88 -6.14 -11.60
C LYS A 50 11.16 -6.95 -11.35
N ASP A 51 11.38 -7.46 -10.15
CA ASP A 51 12.52 -8.32 -9.82
C ASP A 51 12.43 -9.69 -10.50
N GLU A 52 11.24 -10.27 -10.65
CA GLU A 52 10.99 -11.49 -11.41
C GLU A 52 11.25 -11.26 -12.90
N ALA A 53 10.74 -10.18 -13.49
CA ALA A 53 11.03 -9.81 -14.87
C ALA A 53 12.54 -9.57 -15.11
N LEU A 54 13.26 -8.97 -14.15
CA LEU A 54 14.71 -8.81 -14.24
C LEU A 54 15.45 -10.15 -14.15
N ARG A 55 15.02 -11.08 -13.29
CA ARG A 55 15.57 -12.44 -13.22
C ARG A 55 15.27 -13.27 -14.47
N GLU A 56 14.09 -13.15 -15.06
CA GLU A 56 13.74 -13.82 -16.32
C GLU A 56 14.54 -13.28 -17.52
N VAL A 57 14.84 -11.97 -17.55
CA VAL A 57 15.70 -11.36 -18.56
C VAL A 57 17.15 -11.83 -18.41
N ASP A 58 17.64 -11.99 -17.18
CA ASP A 58 18.99 -12.52 -16.89
C ASP A 58 19.09 -14.03 -17.21
N ALA A 59 18.00 -14.78 -17.01
CA ALA A 59 17.95 -16.24 -17.23
C ALA A 59 17.78 -16.67 -18.70
N LYS A 60 17.53 -15.75 -19.63
CA LYS A 60 17.51 -16.07 -21.07
C LYS A 60 18.94 -16.13 -21.60
N PRO A 61 19.40 -17.27 -22.17
CA PRO A 61 20.71 -17.35 -22.79
C PRO A 61 20.83 -16.27 -23.88
N GLN A 62 21.84 -15.41 -23.79
CA GLN A 62 22.19 -14.50 -24.88
C GLN A 62 22.48 -15.37 -26.11
N GLU A 63 21.69 -15.19 -27.16
CA GLU A 63 21.95 -15.86 -28.43
C GLU A 63 23.33 -15.42 -28.93
N PRO A 64 24.23 -16.36 -29.29
CA PRO A 64 25.56 -16.00 -29.75
C PRO A 64 25.43 -15.24 -31.07
N GLN A 65 25.79 -13.95 -31.04
CA GLN A 65 25.93 -13.15 -32.26
C GLN A 65 27.04 -13.80 -33.10
N GLY A 66 26.63 -14.37 -34.24
CA GLY A 66 27.52 -14.95 -35.25
C GLY A 66 28.08 -13.90 -36.20
#